data_AF-A0A813KJT2-F1
#
_entry.id   AF-A0A813KJT2-F1
#
_cell.length_a   1.000
_cell.length_b   1.000
_cell.length_c   1.000
_cell.angle_alpha   90.00
_cell.angle_beta   90.00
_cell.angle_gamma   90.00
#
_symmetry.space_group_name_H-M   'P 1'
#
loop_
_entity.id
_entity.type
_entity.pdbx_description
1 polymer ?
#
loop_
_entity_poly.entity_id
_entity_poly.type
_entity_poly.pdbx_seq_one_letter_code
_entity_poly.pdbx_strand_id
1 'polypeptide(L)'
;APNKWDVYGFLRDVMVNFRLEPEVSVITLFYLDRFSELSGVAMTPDNWQRLTITAMMLASKVWNDESFENAEFAQLCPLYTLDEINKFEMIFLKCVGYNMSVKGSEYAKTYFLLRTLGAKDAADFDLEPMDNVRASRLQERCLEKQIEFRERYPEDGCSNLMNWTL
;
A
#
# COMPACT_ATOMS: atom_id res chain seq x y z
N ALA A 1 18.92 19.27 2.03
CA ALA A 1 18.11 18.03 2.11
C ALA A 1 17.10 18.19 3.22
N PRO A 2 15.84 17.74 3.04
CA PRO A 2 14.80 17.88 4.06
C PRO A 2 15.20 17.12 5.32
N ASN A 3 14.90 17.68 6.49
CA ASN A 3 15.02 16.96 7.74
C ASN A 3 13.77 16.06 7.97
N LYS A 4 13.83 15.14 8.94
CA LYS A 4 12.71 14.22 9.26
C LYS A 4 11.39 14.97 9.54
N TRP A 5 11.47 16.11 10.21
CA TRP A 5 10.30 16.93 10.57
C TRP A 5 9.70 17.67 9.39
N ASP A 6 10.52 18.08 8.41
CA ASP A 6 10.04 18.69 7.17
C ASP A 6 9.21 17.67 6.38
N VAL A 7 9.72 16.45 6.25
CA VAL A 7 9.03 15.34 5.57
C VAL A 7 7.75 14.98 6.32
N TYR A 8 7.82 14.82 7.64
CA TYR A 8 6.66 14.52 8.48
C TYR A 8 5.59 15.61 8.40
N GLY A 9 5.99 16.88 8.51
CA GLY A 9 5.08 18.02 8.44
C GLY A 9 4.37 18.05 7.10
N PHE A 10 5.12 17.92 6.00
CA PHE A 10 4.55 17.84 4.66
C PHE A 10 3.53 16.69 4.52
N LEU A 11 3.91 15.47 4.91
CA LEU A 11 3.03 14.30 4.85
C LEU A 11 1.76 14.49 5.67
N ARG A 12 1.89 14.99 6.89
CA ARG A 12 0.76 15.26 7.79
C ARG A 12 -0.17 16.29 7.17
N ASP A 13 0.38 17.39 6.65
CA ASP A 13 -0.43 18.48 6.09
C ASP A 13 -1.19 18.00 4.84
N VAL A 14 -0.57 17.18 3.98
CA VAL A 14 -1.24 16.53 2.85
C VAL A 14 -2.37 15.63 3.34
N MET A 15 -2.11 14.71 4.28
CA MET A 15 -3.15 13.80 4.80
C MET A 15 -4.34 14.56 5.40
N VAL A 16 -4.08 15.62 6.17
CA VAL A 16 -5.14 16.41 6.80
C VAL A 16 -5.95 17.19 5.77
N ASN A 17 -5.28 17.84 4.80
CA ASN A 17 -5.95 18.64 3.77
C ASN A 17 -6.85 17.79 2.87
N PHE A 18 -6.41 16.58 2.54
CA PHE A 18 -7.15 15.63 1.72
C PHE A 18 -8.02 14.67 2.52
N ARG A 19 -8.08 14.82 3.86
CA ARG A 19 -8.84 13.95 4.78
C ARG A 19 -8.56 12.46 4.56
N LEU A 20 -7.30 12.13 4.28
CA LEU A 20 -6.90 10.76 3.97
C LEU A 20 -6.88 9.90 5.23
N GLU A 21 -7.33 8.67 5.07
CA GLU A 21 -7.29 7.64 6.08
C GLU A 21 -5.84 7.13 6.28
N PRO A 22 -5.49 6.66 7.49
CA PRO A 22 -4.13 6.19 7.78
C PRO A 22 -3.69 5.01 6.90
N GLU A 23 -4.62 4.20 6.41
CA GLU A 23 -4.37 3.09 5.48
C GLU A 23 -3.75 3.57 4.15
N VAL A 24 -4.10 4.77 3.70
CA VAL A 24 -3.52 5.39 2.49
C VAL A 24 -2.01 5.59 2.66
N SER A 25 -1.54 5.87 3.87
CA SER A 25 -0.09 5.99 4.15
C SER A 25 0.66 4.68 3.95
N VAL A 26 0.03 3.56 4.28
CA VAL A 26 0.62 2.22 4.10
C VAL A 26 0.77 1.92 2.61
N ILE A 27 -0.27 2.19 1.83
CA ILE A 27 -0.26 1.98 0.37
C ILE A 27 0.72 2.95 -0.30
N THR A 28 0.80 4.19 0.19
CA THR A 28 1.77 5.19 -0.30
C THR A 28 3.20 4.67 -0.17
N LEU A 29 3.58 4.13 1.00
CA LEU A 29 4.92 3.56 1.19
C LEU A 29 5.16 2.39 0.23
N PHE A 30 4.17 1.52 0.08
CA PHE A 30 4.25 0.39 -0.84
C PHE A 30 4.46 0.83 -2.30
N TYR A 31 3.76 1.86 -2.74
CA TYR A 31 3.92 2.42 -4.09
C TYR A 31 5.28 3.07 -4.30
N LEU A 32 5.82 3.75 -3.29
CA LEU A 32 7.16 4.34 -3.37
C LEU A 32 8.24 3.25 -3.50
N ASP A 33 8.11 2.16 -2.74
CA ASP A 33 9.01 1.00 -2.82
C ASP A 33 8.93 0.35 -4.22
N ARG A 34 7.72 0.03 -4.68
CA ARG A 34 7.48 -0.52 -6.03
C ARG A 34 8.01 0.40 -7.13
N PHE A 35 7.81 1.71 -7.01
CA PHE A 35 8.32 2.67 -7.97
C PHE A 35 9.85 2.64 -8.04
N SER A 36 10.53 2.62 -6.89
CA SER A 36 11.99 2.54 -6.80
C SER A 36 12.51 1.23 -7.42
N GLU A 37 11.86 0.11 -7.12
CA GLU A 37 12.22 -1.22 -7.64
C GLU A 37 12.06 -1.31 -9.16
N LEU A 38 10.96 -0.81 -9.73
CA LEU A 38 10.65 -0.96 -11.15
C LEU A 38 11.31 0.10 -12.04
N SER A 39 11.45 1.33 -11.55
CA SER A 39 12.05 2.43 -12.33
C SER A 39 13.57 2.51 -12.19
N GLY A 40 14.14 1.92 -11.13
CA GLY A 40 15.55 2.11 -10.75
C GLY A 40 15.86 3.53 -10.24
N VAL A 41 14.85 4.40 -10.09
CA VAL A 41 15.02 5.76 -9.59
C VAL A 41 14.88 5.76 -8.07
N ALA A 42 16.00 6.00 -7.38
CA ALA A 42 16.00 6.18 -5.94
C ALA A 42 15.36 7.51 -5.53
N MET A 43 14.78 7.51 -4.33
CA MET A 43 14.31 8.74 -3.69
C MET A 43 15.52 9.60 -3.27
N THR A 44 15.53 10.86 -3.69
CA THR A 44 16.56 11.85 -3.41
C THR A 44 15.96 13.10 -2.77
N PRO A 45 16.77 13.95 -2.13
CA PRO A 45 16.32 15.23 -1.57
C PRO A 45 15.63 16.19 -2.55
N ASP A 46 15.80 16.00 -3.86
CA ASP A 46 15.23 16.86 -4.90
C ASP A 46 13.90 16.32 -5.46
N ASN A 47 13.66 15.01 -5.35
CA ASN A 47 12.48 14.35 -5.94
C ASN A 47 11.47 13.84 -4.91
N TRP A 48 11.85 13.69 -3.63
CA TRP A 48 11.04 13.05 -2.61
C TRP A 48 9.63 13.65 -2.51
N GLN A 49 9.51 14.98 -2.57
CA GLN A 49 8.25 15.68 -2.37
C GLN A 49 7.26 15.34 -3.49
N ARG A 50 7.74 15.39 -4.75
CA ARG A 50 6.95 15.07 -5.95
C ARG A 50 6.57 13.59 -5.98
N LEU A 51 7.52 12.70 -5.69
CA LEU A 51 7.23 11.26 -5.65
C LEU A 51 6.21 10.92 -4.57
N THR A 52 6.36 11.50 -3.38
CA THR A 52 5.51 11.22 -2.23
C THR A 52 4.08 11.69 -2.46
N ILE A 53 3.89 12.93 -2.94
CA ILE A 53 2.54 13.43 -3.20
C ILE A 53 1.84 12.64 -4.31
N THR A 54 2.56 12.27 -5.37
CA THR A 54 1.99 11.48 -6.47
C THR A 54 1.63 10.07 -6.01
N ALA A 55 2.49 9.41 -5.24
CA ALA A 55 2.19 8.10 -4.67
C ALA A 55 0.98 8.15 -3.73
N MET A 56 0.87 9.20 -2.91
CA MET A 56 -0.24 9.37 -1.97
C MET A 56 -1.57 9.66 -2.68
N MET A 57 -1.53 10.52 -3.70
CA MET A 57 -2.68 10.79 -4.57
C MET A 57 -3.16 9.53 -5.28
N LEU A 58 -2.25 8.73 -5.83
CA LEU A 58 -2.61 7.47 -6.47
C LEU A 58 -3.11 6.43 -5.46
N ALA A 59 -2.56 6.40 -4.25
CA ALA A 59 -3.00 5.53 -3.17
C ALA A 59 -4.43 5.85 -2.76
N SER A 60 -4.78 7.12 -2.61
CA SER A 60 -6.15 7.52 -2.23
C SER A 60 -7.17 7.17 -3.31
N LYS A 61 -6.81 7.31 -4.61
CA LYS A 61 -7.68 6.88 -5.72
C LYS A 61 -7.98 5.39 -5.76
N VAL A 62 -7.04 4.57 -5.28
CA VAL A 62 -7.20 3.11 -5.27
C VAL A 62 -7.90 2.62 -4.01
N TRP A 63 -7.67 3.30 -2.88
CA TRP A 63 -8.22 2.92 -1.59
C TRP A 63 -9.63 3.45 -1.33
N ASN A 64 -9.94 4.66 -1.82
CA ASN A 64 -11.21 5.33 -1.52
C ASN A 64 -12.16 5.27 -2.72
N ASP A 65 -13.39 4.84 -2.47
CA ASP A 65 -14.46 4.82 -3.48
C ASP A 65 -14.83 6.26 -3.95
N GLU A 66 -14.69 7.24 -3.06
CA GLU A 66 -14.91 8.67 -3.32
C GLU A 66 -13.59 9.44 -3.27
N SER A 67 -12.74 9.25 -4.28
CA SER A 67 -11.45 9.94 -4.38
C SER A 67 -11.53 11.27 -5.14
N PHE A 68 -10.72 12.25 -4.74
CA PHE A 68 -10.57 13.50 -5.48
C PHE A 68 -10.01 13.29 -6.90
N GLU A 69 -10.43 14.15 -7.83
CA GLU A 69 -9.84 14.28 -9.15
C GLU A 69 -8.57 15.14 -9.13
N ASN A 70 -7.74 15.04 -10.16
CA ASN A 70 -6.49 15.82 -10.25
C ASN A 70 -6.70 17.34 -10.19
N ALA A 71 -7.82 17.82 -10.73
CA ALA A 71 -8.20 19.23 -10.66
C ALA A 71 -8.42 19.68 -9.22
N GLU A 72 -9.03 18.84 -8.40
CA GLU A 72 -9.27 19.10 -6.98
C GLU A 72 -7.97 18.99 -6.18
N PHE A 73 -7.11 18.03 -6.51
CA PHE A 73 -5.75 17.94 -5.95
C PHE A 73 -4.93 19.21 -6.21
N ALA A 74 -5.00 19.78 -7.42
CA ALA A 74 -4.32 21.03 -7.76
C ALA A 74 -4.88 22.24 -6.99
N GLN A 75 -6.18 22.24 -6.68
CA GLN A 75 -6.81 23.32 -5.92
C GLN A 75 -6.48 23.25 -4.43
N LEU A 76 -6.52 22.05 -3.84
CA LEU A 76 -6.29 21.84 -2.41
C LEU A 76 -4.80 21.83 -2.05
N CYS A 77 -3.92 21.51 -3.00
CA CYS A 77 -2.46 21.57 -2.83
C CYS A 77 -1.84 22.50 -3.87
N PRO A 78 -1.85 23.84 -3.65
CA PRO A 78 -1.37 24.84 -4.61
C PRO A 78 0.16 24.88 -4.77
N LEU A 79 0.86 23.80 -4.39
CA LEU A 79 2.29 23.62 -4.61
C LEU A 79 2.61 23.25 -6.07
N TYR A 80 1.66 22.64 -6.77
CA TYR A 80 1.83 22.18 -8.15
C TYR A 80 0.62 22.57 -8.98
N THR A 81 0.86 22.89 -10.25
CA THR A 81 -0.20 23.15 -11.22
C THR A 81 -0.91 21.85 -11.62
N LEU A 82 -2.13 21.96 -12.15
CA LEU A 82 -2.88 20.80 -12.67
C LEU A 82 -2.09 20.04 -13.76
N ASP A 83 -1.41 20.75 -14.64
CA ASP A 83 -0.60 20.14 -15.70
C ASP A 83 0.58 19.33 -15.12
N GLU A 84 1.22 19.84 -14.06
CA GLU A 84 2.27 19.10 -13.35
C GLU A 84 1.72 17.86 -12.66
N ILE A 85 0.59 17.96 -11.95
CA ILE A 85 -0.04 16.81 -11.29
C ILE A 85 -0.41 15.72 -12.30
N ASN A 86 -1.01 16.10 -13.42
CA ASN A 86 -1.32 15.18 -14.52
C ASN A 86 -0.06 14.50 -15.07
N LYS A 87 1.01 15.26 -15.26
CA LYS A 87 2.31 14.71 -15.70
C LYS A 87 2.89 13.74 -14.68
N PHE A 88 2.84 14.08 -13.40
CA PHE A 88 3.38 13.22 -12.35
C PHE A 88 2.64 11.89 -12.30
N GLU A 89 1.30 11.92 -12.30
CA GLU A 89 0.49 10.71 -12.34
C GLU A 89 0.84 9.84 -13.55
N MET A 90 0.87 10.44 -14.74
CA MET A 90 1.17 9.70 -15.96
C MET A 90 2.58 9.09 -15.97
N ILE A 91 3.58 9.81 -15.46
CA ILE A 91 4.96 9.30 -15.36
C ILE A 91 5.01 8.16 -14.34
N PHE A 92 4.41 8.34 -13.17
CA PHE A 92 4.40 7.33 -12.11
C PHE A 92 3.75 6.03 -12.59
N LEU A 93 2.57 6.11 -13.19
CA LEU A 93 1.84 4.95 -13.72
C LEU A 93 2.66 4.22 -14.78
N LYS A 94 3.34 4.94 -15.68
CA LYS A 94 4.23 4.32 -16.67
C LYS A 94 5.41 3.60 -16.02
N CYS A 95 6.03 4.20 -15.02
CA CYS A 95 7.17 3.60 -14.30
C CYS A 95 6.80 2.30 -13.58
N VAL A 96 5.58 2.21 -13.04
CA VAL A 96 5.09 0.98 -12.39
C VAL A 96 4.37 0.02 -13.35
N GLY A 97 4.41 0.28 -14.66
CA GLY A 97 3.76 -0.56 -15.67
C GLY A 97 2.24 -0.64 -15.49
N TYR A 98 1.61 0.41 -14.96
CA TYR A 98 0.18 0.50 -14.63
C TYR A 98 -0.30 -0.54 -13.61
N ASN A 99 0.61 -1.25 -12.94
CA ASN A 99 0.25 -2.18 -11.88
C ASN A 99 0.08 -1.46 -10.54
N MET A 100 -1.15 -1.05 -10.26
CA MET A 100 -1.56 -0.43 -8.99
C MET A 100 -2.24 -1.43 -8.04
N SER A 101 -2.29 -2.72 -8.39
CA SER A 101 -2.89 -3.73 -7.52
C SER A 101 -2.03 -3.95 -6.27
N VAL A 102 -2.67 -3.99 -5.11
CA VAL A 102 -2.05 -4.31 -3.82
C VAL A 102 -2.70 -5.58 -3.28
N LYS A 103 -1.91 -6.64 -3.12
CA LYS A 103 -2.42 -7.86 -2.49
C LYS A 103 -2.51 -7.67 -0.97
N GLY A 104 -3.45 -8.35 -0.33
CA GLY A 104 -3.58 -8.30 1.13
C GLY A 104 -2.30 -8.69 1.88
N SER A 105 -1.52 -9.64 1.34
CA SER A 105 -0.22 -10.03 1.90
C SER A 105 0.84 -8.93 1.79
N GLU A 106 0.86 -8.18 0.68
CA GLU A 106 1.77 -7.05 0.46
C GLU A 106 1.42 -5.89 1.38
N TYR A 107 0.12 -5.57 1.49
CA TYR A 107 -0.38 -4.57 2.43
C TYR A 107 0.03 -4.93 3.87
N ALA A 108 -0.24 -6.16 4.30
CA ALA A 108 0.09 -6.61 5.65
C ALA A 108 1.60 -6.51 5.92
N LYS A 109 2.45 -6.94 4.96
CA LYS A 109 3.91 -6.82 5.07
C LYS A 109 4.34 -5.35 5.28
N THR A 110 3.85 -4.43 4.45
CA THR A 110 4.18 -3.01 4.54
C THR A 110 3.65 -2.38 5.82
N TYR A 111 2.45 -2.76 6.26
CA TYR A 111 1.86 -2.31 7.52
C TYR A 111 2.72 -2.74 8.72
N PHE A 112 3.11 -4.01 8.80
CA PHE A 112 3.95 -4.50 9.87
C PHE A 112 5.34 -3.85 9.84
N LEU A 113 5.91 -3.64 8.65
CA LEU A 113 7.17 -2.91 8.50
C LEU A 113 7.08 -1.50 9.08
N LEU A 114 6.07 -0.71 8.67
CA LEU A 114 5.82 0.63 9.19
C LEU A 114 5.64 0.62 10.70
N ARG A 115 4.88 -0.36 11.22
CA ARG A 115 4.63 -0.48 12.65
C ARG A 115 5.90 -0.81 13.43
N THR A 116 6.76 -1.71 12.92
CA THR A 116 8.05 -2.01 13.53
C THR A 116 9.00 -0.81 13.49
N LEU A 117 9.00 -0.02 12.42
CA LEU A 117 9.81 1.20 12.32
C LEU A 117 9.31 2.27 13.29
N GLY A 118 8.00 2.47 13.40
CA GLY A 118 7.41 3.41 14.36
C GLY A 118 7.61 2.99 15.82
N ALA A 119 7.56 1.68 16.12
CA ALA A 119 7.79 1.15 17.47
C ALA A 119 9.26 1.27 17.93
N LYS A 120 10.22 1.44 17.01
CA LYS A 120 11.60 1.77 17.38
C LYS A 120 11.76 3.23 17.82
N ASP A 121 10.88 4.11 17.36
CA ASP A 121 10.89 5.54 17.66
C ASP A 121 9.98 5.91 18.85
N ALA A 122 8.94 5.11 19.13
CA ALA A 122 8.08 5.25 20.30
C ALA A 122 8.56 4.32 21.43
N ALA A 123 8.97 4.90 22.57
CA ALA A 123 9.18 4.13 23.79
C ALA A 123 7.90 3.33 24.12
N ASP A 124 8.08 2.03 24.32
CA ASP A 124 7.13 0.99 24.76
C ASP A 124 5.69 1.11 24.26
N PHE A 125 5.35 0.24 23.31
CA PHE A 125 3.97 -0.18 23.09
C PHE A 125 3.83 -1.61 23.61
N ASP A 126 2.97 -1.81 24.63
CA ASP A 126 2.64 -3.10 25.26
C ASP A 126 1.90 -4.05 24.29
N LEU A 127 2.59 -4.50 23.24
CA LEU A 127 2.18 -5.68 22.50
C LEU A 127 3.18 -6.77 22.79
N GLU A 128 2.79 -7.67 23.69
CA GLU A 128 3.51 -8.92 23.90
C GLU A 128 3.72 -9.62 22.55
N PRO A 129 4.98 -9.98 22.22
CA PRO A 129 5.24 -10.90 21.12
C PRO A 129 4.32 -12.12 21.25
N MET A 130 3.83 -12.62 20.12
CA MET A 130 2.96 -13.79 20.10
C MET A 130 3.72 -14.97 20.72
N ASP A 131 3.35 -15.34 21.94
CA ASP A 131 3.95 -16.47 22.65
C ASP A 131 3.83 -17.76 21.81
N ASN A 132 4.81 -18.66 21.96
CA ASN A 132 4.89 -19.94 21.26
C ASN A 132 3.59 -20.76 21.44
N VAL A 133 2.92 -20.62 22.59
CA VAL A 133 1.62 -21.27 22.85
C VAL A 133 0.52 -20.67 21.97
N ARG A 134 0.47 -19.34 21.84
CA ARG A 134 -0.51 -18.65 20.97
C ARG A 134 -0.24 -18.96 19.50
N ALA A 135 1.04 -19.00 19.10
CA ALA A 135 1.47 -19.36 17.75
C ALA A 135 1.06 -20.79 17.37
N SER A 136 1.31 -21.76 18.26
CA SER A 136 0.96 -23.17 18.02
C SER A 136 -0.55 -23.37 17.91
N ARG A 137 -1.34 -22.73 18.79
CA ARG A 137 -2.81 -22.76 18.71
C ARG A 137 -3.35 -22.17 17.42
N LEU A 138 -2.71 -21.10 16.91
CA LEU A 138 -3.10 -20.50 15.64
C LEU A 138 -2.79 -21.43 14.46
N GLN A 139 -1.64 -22.10 14.47
CA GLN A 139 -1.28 -23.09 13.45
C GLN A 139 -2.26 -24.25 13.41
N GLU A 140 -2.64 -24.77 14.58
CA GLU A 140 -3.64 -25.84 14.71
C GLU A 140 -4.98 -25.43 14.08
N ARG A 141 -5.50 -24.24 14.45
CA ARG A 141 -6.75 -23.71 13.88
C ARG A 141 -6.68 -23.46 12.38
N CYS A 142 -5.54 -22.96 11.88
CA CYS A 142 -5.33 -22.78 10.45
C CYS A 142 -5.36 -24.12 9.71
N LEU A 143 -4.74 -25.16 10.27
CA LEU A 143 -4.71 -26.50 9.70
C LEU A 143 -6.10 -27.13 9.70
N GLU A 144 -6.83 -27.06 10.82
CA GLU A 144 -8.21 -27.52 10.93
C GLU A 144 -9.10 -26.87 9.87
N LYS A 145 -9.00 -25.55 9.71
CA LYS A 145 -9.78 -24.82 8.71
C LYS A 145 -9.39 -25.16 7.27
N GLN A 146 -8.10 -25.43 7.01
CA GLN A 146 -7.67 -25.92 5.70
C GLN A 146 -8.19 -27.32 5.39
N ILE A 147 -8.21 -28.21 6.38
CA ILE A 147 -8.78 -29.56 6.25
C ILE A 147 -10.28 -29.46 6.00
N GLU A 148 -11.00 -28.70 6.83
CA GLU A 148 -12.45 -28.45 6.66
C GLU A 148 -12.77 -27.90 5.26
N PHE A 149 -11.96 -26.95 4.77
CA PHE A 149 -12.12 -26.39 3.43
C PHE A 149 -11.90 -27.44 2.34
N ARG A 150 -10.88 -28.28 2.48
CA ARG A 150 -10.55 -29.35 1.53
C ARG A 150 -11.60 -30.48 1.53
N GLU A 151 -12.17 -30.81 2.68
CA GLU A 151 -13.26 -31.80 2.78
C GLU A 151 -14.57 -31.25 2.20
N ARG A 152 -14.85 -29.95 2.41
CA ARG A 152 -16.03 -29.28 1.86
C ARG A 152 -15.95 -29.12 0.34
N TYR A 153 -14.75 -29.01 -0.21
CA TYR A 153 -14.49 -28.87 -1.65
C TYR A 153 -13.39 -29.85 -2.10
N PRO A 154 -13.72 -31.15 -2.24
CA PRO A 154 -12.79 -32.11 -2.82
C PRO A 154 -12.51 -31.74 -4.28
N GLU A 155 -11.25 -31.83 -4.73
CA GLU A 155 -10.86 -31.48 -6.11
C GLU A 155 -11.43 -32.42 -7.19
N ASP A 156 -12.26 -33.39 -6.81
CA ASP A 156 -12.96 -34.30 -7.71
C ASP A 156 -14.19 -33.64 -8.33
N GLY A 157 -13.93 -32.73 -9.26
CA GLY A 157 -14.92 -32.10 -10.13
C GLY A 157 -14.42 -31.76 -11.53
N CYS A 158 -13.20 -32.16 -11.91
CA CYS A 158 -12.63 -31.86 -13.24
C CYS A 158 -12.19 -33.10 -14.04
N SER A 159 -12.90 -34.22 -13.88
CA SER A 159 -12.69 -35.44 -14.71
C SER A 159 -13.81 -35.70 -15.72
N ASN A 160 -14.82 -34.82 -15.85
CA ASN A 160 -15.95 -35.04 -16.77
C ASN A 160 -16.35 -33.84 -17.66
N LEU A 161 -15.46 -32.85 -17.85
CA LEU A 161 -15.65 -31.77 -18.83
C LEU A 161 -14.57 -31.79 -19.94
N MET A 162 -14.12 -32.97 -20.32
CA MET A 162 -13.44 -33.24 -21.59
C MET A 162 -14.27 -34.20 -22.45
N ASN A 163 -15.46 -33.74 -22.83
CA ASN A 163 -16.14 -34.19 -24.05
C ASN A 163 -16.43 -32.94 -24.90
N TRP A 164 -15.37 -32.35 -25.44
CA TRP A 164 -15.43 -31.51 -26.64
C TRP A 164 -14.50 -32.11 -27.70
N THR A 165 -14.88 -33.28 -28.18
CA THR A 165 -14.45 -33.78 -29.50
C THR A 165 -15.70 -34.19 -30.30
N LEU A 166 -16.34 -33.18 -30.90
CA LEU A 166 -16.78 -33.07 -32.31
C LEU A 166 -17.71 -31.88 -32.46
#